data_AF-G9WSE3-F1
#
_entry.id   AF-G9WSE3-F1
#
_cell.length_a   1.000
_cell.length_b   1.000
_cell.length_c   1.000
_cell.angle_alpha   90.00
_cell.angle_beta   90.00
_cell.angle_gamma   90.00
#
_symmetry.space_group_name_H-M   'P 1'
#
loop_
_entity.id
_entity.type
_entity.pdbx_description
1 polymer ?
#
loop_
_entity_poly.entity_id
_entity_poly.type
_entity_poly.pdbx_seq_one_letter_code
_entity_poly.pdbx_strand_id
1 'polypeptide(L)'
;MLDSLLSLVNQMGYDVYIYNSTKTALPAYHIIIPGLSELLPVTDSTIIQNAIEFEKSCIIIEEKATCLTVKDVDSILKVLIEKHISPETPLSFFLRNIRLSGDEHPYTMVSVSLFICMLYLFKKDIIQAEKWMHTYCQALDKEDENSCYYFCYELMLHLKNQNSDDATIYNYLRNFFDENLVQMVFEDFRGNPFEALPTMHCQEPCDENCELYSYCITRTEKEIYRNIRSKVLT
;
A
#
# COMPACT_ATOMS: atom_id res chain seq x y z
N MET A 1 -32.01 -6.48 29.98
CA MET A 1 -30.68 -5.84 29.92
C MET A 1 -30.50 -5.12 28.59
N LEU A 2 -30.66 -5.80 27.44
CA LEU A 2 -30.66 -5.15 26.12
C LEU A 2 -31.78 -4.12 25.96
N ASP A 3 -33.03 -4.48 26.32
CA ASP A 3 -34.18 -3.55 26.23
C ASP A 3 -34.00 -2.32 27.11
N SER A 4 -33.36 -2.50 28.27
CA SER A 4 -33.02 -1.40 29.18
C SER A 4 -32.00 -0.45 28.57
N LEU A 5 -31.02 -0.99 27.84
CA LEU A 5 -29.96 -0.21 27.19
C LEU A 5 -30.48 0.51 25.94
N LEU A 6 -31.33 -0.15 25.14
CA LEU A 6 -32.04 0.48 24.02
C LEU A 6 -32.96 1.61 24.50
N SER A 7 -33.69 1.37 25.60
CA SER A 7 -34.54 2.40 26.22
C SER A 7 -33.74 3.60 26.70
N LEU A 8 -32.56 3.38 27.30
CA LEU A 8 -31.67 4.45 27.74
C LEU A 8 -31.17 5.30 26.56
N VAL A 9 -30.69 4.65 25.49
CA VAL A 9 -30.18 5.36 24.29
C VAL A 9 -31.28 6.18 23.63
N ASN A 10 -32.49 5.61 23.51
CA ASN A 10 -33.65 6.34 22.99
C ASN A 10 -34.07 7.50 23.90
N GLN A 11 -34.00 7.35 25.22
CA GLN A 11 -34.27 8.44 26.18
C GLN A 11 -33.24 9.58 26.09
N MET A 12 -31.99 9.27 25.70
CA MET A 12 -30.97 10.27 25.40
C MET A 12 -31.22 11.00 24.07
N GLY A 13 -32.25 10.61 23.31
CA GLY A 13 -32.65 11.26 22.06
C GLY A 13 -31.96 10.70 20.81
N TYR A 14 -31.31 9.55 20.91
CA TYR A 14 -30.63 8.92 19.79
C TYR A 14 -31.44 7.77 19.19
N ASP A 15 -31.44 7.67 17.86
CA ASP A 15 -31.99 6.52 17.15
C ASP A 15 -30.99 5.36 17.14
N VAL A 16 -31.49 4.12 17.23
CA VAL A 16 -30.68 2.90 17.17
C VAL A 16 -31.05 2.07 15.96
N TYR A 17 -30.08 1.83 15.07
CA TYR A 17 -30.22 0.97 13.90
C TYR A 17 -29.47 -0.33 14.13
N ILE A 18 -30.16 -1.45 13.97
CA ILE A 18 -29.58 -2.79 14.16
C ILE A 18 -29.73 -3.57 12.86
N TYR A 19 -28.60 -3.95 12.27
CA TYR A 19 -28.55 -4.84 11.13
C TYR A 19 -28.04 -6.22 11.56
N ASN A 20 -28.83 -7.25 11.28
CA ASN A 20 -28.37 -8.63 11.48
C ASN A 20 -27.37 -9.00 10.37
N SER A 21 -26.10 -9.07 10.72
CA SER A 21 -25.00 -9.43 9.83
C SER A 21 -24.55 -10.87 10.02
N THR A 22 -25.37 -11.72 10.64
CA THR A 22 -25.06 -13.13 10.91
C THR A 22 -24.90 -13.88 9.59
N LYS A 23 -23.66 -14.31 9.31
CA LYS A 23 -23.30 -15.12 8.13
C LYS A 23 -22.85 -16.55 8.49
N THR A 24 -22.71 -16.84 9.77
CA THR A 24 -22.21 -18.10 10.35
C THR A 24 -23.12 -18.54 11.52
N ALA A 25 -22.74 -19.59 12.27
CA ALA A 25 -23.47 -20.01 13.49
C ALA A 25 -23.40 -18.99 14.62
N LEU A 26 -22.48 -18.04 14.53
CA LEU A 26 -22.25 -17.06 15.57
C LEU A 26 -23.11 -15.84 15.28
N PRO A 27 -24.06 -15.47 16.16
CA PRO A 27 -24.86 -14.27 16.00
C PRO A 27 -23.95 -13.04 15.90
N ALA A 28 -24.09 -12.29 14.82
CA ALA A 28 -23.37 -11.06 14.57
C ALA A 28 -24.35 -9.95 14.21
N TYR A 29 -24.23 -8.84 14.90
CA TYR A 29 -25.08 -7.67 14.69
C TYR A 29 -24.19 -6.45 14.49
N HIS A 30 -24.54 -5.65 13.50
CA HIS A 30 -23.96 -4.33 13.32
C HIS A 30 -24.95 -3.31 13.87
N ILE A 31 -24.52 -2.56 14.89
CA ILE A 31 -25.34 -1.56 15.56
C ILE A 31 -24.76 -0.19 15.22
N ILE A 32 -25.61 0.71 14.72
CA ILE A 32 -25.25 2.09 14.41
C ILE A 32 -26.19 3.00 15.20
N ILE A 33 -25.59 3.93 15.94
CA ILE A 33 -26.28 4.96 16.72
C ILE A 33 -25.74 6.31 16.22
N PRO A 34 -26.47 7.02 15.35
CA PRO A 34 -25.99 8.28 14.78
C PRO A 34 -25.75 9.34 15.85
N GLY A 35 -24.64 10.05 15.78
CA GLY A 35 -24.18 11.04 16.76
C GLY A 35 -23.58 10.45 18.04
N LEU A 36 -23.33 9.14 18.10
CA LEU A 36 -22.78 8.46 19.29
C LEU A 36 -21.82 7.33 18.97
N SER A 37 -22.12 6.49 17.96
CA SER A 37 -21.31 5.33 17.60
C SER A 37 -20.18 5.64 16.60
N GLU A 38 -20.20 6.83 16.00
CA GLU A 38 -19.23 7.23 15.00
C GLU A 38 -17.86 7.47 15.63
N LEU A 39 -16.85 6.78 15.10
CA LEU A 39 -15.45 7.01 15.48
C LEU A 39 -14.93 8.35 14.93
N LEU A 40 -15.58 8.89 13.89
CA LEU A 40 -15.18 10.10 13.20
C LEU A 40 -16.40 11.02 13.01
N PRO A 41 -16.28 12.33 13.25
CA PRO A 41 -17.38 13.27 13.10
C PRO A 41 -17.77 13.42 11.62
N VAL A 42 -18.97 12.95 11.27
CA VAL A 42 -19.49 12.99 9.89
C VAL A 42 -19.80 14.43 9.43
N THR A 43 -19.91 15.37 10.36
CA THR A 43 -20.06 16.81 10.06
C THR A 43 -18.77 17.46 9.59
N ASP A 44 -17.62 16.81 9.78
CA ASP A 44 -16.35 17.35 9.35
C ASP A 44 -16.09 17.01 7.88
N SER A 45 -16.34 18.00 7.02
CA SER A 45 -16.07 17.89 5.58
C SER A 45 -14.62 17.53 5.24
N THR A 46 -13.66 17.83 6.13
CA THR A 46 -12.24 17.50 5.90
C THR A 46 -11.99 16.00 6.01
N ILE A 47 -12.64 15.31 6.95
CA ILE A 47 -12.53 13.87 7.12
C ILE A 47 -13.08 13.15 5.90
N ILE A 48 -14.25 13.58 5.42
CA ILE A 48 -14.88 13.03 4.22
C ILE A 48 -13.97 13.24 3.00
N GLN A 49 -13.47 14.46 2.83
CA GLN A 49 -12.57 14.78 1.73
C GLN A 49 -11.28 13.94 1.78
N ASN A 50 -10.69 13.77 2.97
CA ASN A 50 -9.51 12.93 3.17
C ASN A 50 -9.80 11.47 2.81
N ALA A 51 -10.96 10.93 3.20
CA ALA A 51 -11.35 9.56 2.83
C ALA A 51 -11.48 9.39 1.31
N ILE A 52 -12.10 10.37 0.63
CA ILE A 52 -12.22 10.39 -0.83
C ILE A 52 -10.85 10.47 -1.51
N GLU A 53 -9.94 11.32 -1.03
CA GLU A 53 -8.60 11.45 -1.60
C GLU A 53 -7.80 10.16 -1.45
N PHE A 54 -7.89 9.49 -0.30
CA PHE A 54 -7.25 8.19 -0.10
C PHE A 54 -7.81 7.11 -1.02
N GLU A 55 -9.12 7.02 -1.14
CA GLU A 55 -9.77 6.05 -2.03
C GLU A 55 -9.35 6.28 -3.50
N LYS A 56 -9.24 7.54 -3.94
CA LYS A 56 -8.73 7.88 -5.27
C LYS A 56 -7.28 7.43 -5.45
N SER A 57 -6.42 7.61 -4.46
CA SER A 57 -5.04 7.12 -4.52
C SER A 57 -4.99 5.60 -4.61
N CYS A 58 -5.82 4.87 -3.85
CA CYS A 58 -5.92 3.42 -3.95
C CYS A 58 -6.32 2.97 -5.36
N ILE A 59 -7.33 3.61 -5.98
CA ILE A 59 -7.74 3.34 -7.37
C ILE A 59 -6.57 3.53 -8.34
N ILE A 60 -5.84 4.64 -8.21
CA ILE A 60 -4.72 4.94 -9.11
C ILE A 60 -3.59 3.92 -8.94
N ILE A 61 -3.25 3.53 -7.70
CA ILE A 61 -2.22 2.53 -7.43
C ILE A 61 -2.63 1.17 -7.99
N GLU A 62 -3.88 0.75 -7.81
CA GLU A 62 -4.41 -0.54 -8.26
C GLU A 62 -4.49 -0.63 -9.80
N GLU A 63 -4.97 0.41 -10.46
CA GLU A 63 -5.32 0.37 -11.89
C GLU A 63 -4.26 0.97 -12.82
N LYS A 64 -3.37 1.85 -12.32
CA LYS A 64 -2.49 2.69 -13.15
C LYS A 64 -1.02 2.70 -12.76
N ALA A 65 -0.56 1.82 -11.86
CA ALA A 65 0.82 1.84 -11.37
C ALA A 65 1.88 1.92 -12.50
N THR A 66 1.65 1.24 -13.63
CA THR A 66 2.57 1.22 -14.79
C THR A 66 2.51 2.45 -15.69
N CYS A 67 1.42 3.23 -15.63
CA CYS A 67 1.16 4.36 -16.53
C CYS A 67 0.74 5.64 -15.78
N LEU A 68 1.40 5.90 -14.64
CA LEU A 68 1.15 7.09 -13.83
C LEU A 68 1.48 8.38 -14.59
N THR A 69 0.61 9.38 -14.44
CA THR A 69 0.90 10.75 -14.88
C THR A 69 1.51 11.57 -13.73
N VAL A 70 2.14 12.71 -14.04
CA VAL A 70 2.69 13.61 -13.01
C VAL A 70 1.60 14.04 -12.00
N LYS A 71 0.37 14.27 -12.47
CA LYS A 71 -0.77 14.63 -11.61
C LYS A 71 -1.19 13.49 -10.68
N ASP A 72 -1.14 12.26 -11.18
CA ASP A 72 -1.42 11.07 -10.36
C ASP A 72 -0.36 10.95 -9.26
N VAL A 73 0.92 11.11 -9.61
CA VAL A 73 2.04 11.10 -8.67
C VAL A 73 1.88 12.17 -7.59
N ASP A 74 1.55 13.42 -7.95
CA ASP A 74 1.33 14.50 -6.98
C ASP A 74 0.18 14.19 -6.01
N SER A 75 -0.90 13.59 -6.53
CA SER A 75 -2.07 13.21 -5.72
C SER A 75 -1.73 12.09 -4.74
N ILE A 76 -0.96 11.09 -5.19
CA ILE A 76 -0.50 9.99 -4.33
C ILE A 76 0.48 10.52 -3.26
N LEU A 77 1.49 11.29 -3.65
CA LEU A 77 2.49 11.84 -2.72
C LEU A 77 1.81 12.67 -1.63
N LYS A 78 0.84 13.51 -2.00
CA LYS A 78 0.05 14.29 -1.04
C LYS A 78 -0.59 13.38 0.01
N VAL A 79 -1.30 12.33 -0.42
CA VAL A 79 -1.98 11.40 0.48
C VAL A 79 -0.99 10.63 1.36
N LEU A 80 0.10 10.09 0.80
CA LEU A 80 1.06 9.30 1.55
C LEU A 80 1.78 10.13 2.63
N ILE A 81 2.13 11.38 2.30
CA ILE A 81 2.87 12.27 3.20
C ILE A 81 1.94 12.92 4.23
N GLU A 82 0.82 13.51 3.81
CA GLU A 82 -0.08 14.24 4.72
C GLU A 82 -0.80 13.32 5.70
N LYS A 83 -1.08 12.07 5.30
CA LYS A 83 -1.73 11.09 6.19
C LYS A 83 -0.77 10.34 7.10
N HIS A 84 0.53 10.65 7.06
CA HIS A 84 1.55 10.00 7.88
C HIS A 84 1.46 8.47 7.81
N ILE A 85 1.27 7.93 6.60
CA ILE A 85 1.28 6.47 6.43
C ILE A 85 2.67 5.96 6.82
N SER A 86 2.71 4.88 7.62
CA SER A 86 3.99 4.32 8.07
C SER A 86 4.86 3.94 6.86
N PRO A 87 6.15 4.37 6.81
CA PRO A 87 7.04 4.08 5.70
C PRO A 87 7.28 2.59 5.43
N GLU A 88 7.08 1.74 6.44
CA GLU A 88 7.22 0.28 6.38
C GLU A 88 5.96 -0.43 5.84
N THR A 89 4.85 0.30 5.70
CA THR A 89 3.59 -0.28 5.20
C THR A 89 3.80 -0.83 3.79
N PRO A 90 3.44 -2.09 3.50
CA PRO A 90 3.53 -2.62 2.14
C PRO A 90 2.50 -1.98 1.23
N LEU A 91 2.81 -1.87 -0.06
CA LEU A 91 1.92 -1.29 -1.06
C LEU A 91 0.60 -2.08 -1.21
N SER A 92 0.60 -3.37 -0.84
CA SER A 92 -0.58 -4.23 -0.79
C SER A 92 -1.68 -3.70 0.14
N PHE A 93 -1.34 -2.85 1.11
CA PHE A 93 -2.31 -2.15 1.96
C PHE A 93 -3.31 -1.28 1.19
N PHE A 94 -2.89 -0.76 0.02
CA PHE A 94 -3.72 0.12 -0.81
C PHE A 94 -4.61 -0.64 -1.79
N LEU A 95 -4.53 -1.97 -1.83
CA LEU A 95 -5.36 -2.81 -2.69
C LEU A 95 -6.74 -3.00 -2.04
N ARG A 96 -7.78 -2.53 -2.73
CA ARG A 96 -9.12 -2.42 -2.14
C ARG A 96 -9.86 -3.74 -2.05
N ASN A 97 -9.72 -4.57 -3.09
CA ASN A 97 -10.53 -5.77 -3.26
C ASN A 97 -9.76 -7.07 -3.06
N ILE A 98 -8.43 -6.99 -2.99
CA ILE A 98 -7.55 -8.15 -3.01
C ILE A 98 -6.58 -8.07 -1.84
N ARG A 99 -6.59 -9.11 -1.00
CA ARG A 99 -5.57 -9.30 0.04
C ARG A 99 -4.56 -10.31 -0.45
N LEU A 100 -3.30 -9.93 -0.44
CA LEU A 100 -2.18 -10.77 -0.88
C LEU A 100 -1.45 -11.36 0.34
N SER A 101 -1.03 -12.62 0.22
CA SER A 101 -0.09 -13.32 1.10
C SER A 101 1.19 -13.60 0.34
N GLY A 102 2.28 -13.67 1.10
CA GLY A 102 3.59 -14.07 0.60
C GLY A 102 4.48 -12.88 0.31
N ASP A 103 5.77 -13.11 0.45
CA ASP A 103 6.82 -12.09 0.39
C ASP A 103 7.46 -12.01 -1.00
N GLU A 104 6.83 -12.63 -2.01
CA GLU A 104 7.38 -12.74 -3.37
C GLU A 104 6.72 -11.78 -4.36
N HIS A 105 5.56 -11.21 -4.02
CA HIS A 105 4.83 -10.34 -4.95
C HIS A 105 5.33 -8.89 -4.84
N PRO A 106 5.54 -8.15 -5.95
CA PRO A 106 6.05 -6.78 -5.89
C PRO A 106 5.26 -5.85 -4.96
N TYR A 107 3.93 -5.97 -4.91
CA TYR A 107 3.11 -5.15 -4.01
C TYR A 107 3.23 -5.51 -2.53
N THR A 108 3.68 -6.72 -2.18
CA THR A 108 3.97 -7.09 -0.78
C THR A 108 5.40 -6.75 -0.39
N MET A 109 6.35 -6.77 -1.35
CA MET A 109 7.75 -6.42 -1.13
C MET A 109 8.01 -4.90 -1.10
N VAL A 110 7.30 -4.14 -1.92
CA VAL A 110 7.48 -2.68 -2.01
C VAL A 110 6.79 -2.01 -0.84
N SER A 111 7.57 -1.38 0.03
CA SER A 111 7.08 -0.54 1.12
C SER A 111 6.71 0.86 0.64
N VAL A 112 5.96 1.61 1.46
CA VAL A 112 5.61 3.01 1.18
C VAL A 112 6.85 3.89 1.01
N SER A 113 7.92 3.69 1.78
CA SER A 113 9.16 4.46 1.61
C SER A 113 9.80 4.25 0.23
N LEU A 114 9.94 3.00 -0.20
CA LEU A 114 10.47 2.69 -1.53
C LEU A 114 9.55 3.21 -2.63
N PHE A 115 8.23 3.08 -2.47
CA PHE A 115 7.27 3.59 -3.43
C PHE A 115 7.33 5.13 -3.55
N ILE A 116 7.48 5.86 -2.44
CA ILE A 116 7.66 7.32 -2.48
C ILE A 116 8.97 7.69 -3.19
N CYS A 117 10.05 6.92 -2.99
CA CYS A 117 11.28 7.10 -3.76
C CYS A 117 11.02 6.96 -5.26
N MET A 118 10.33 5.89 -5.69
CA MET A 118 9.97 5.66 -7.10
C MET A 118 9.16 6.82 -7.69
N LEU A 119 8.20 7.37 -6.92
CA LEU A 119 7.40 8.54 -7.30
C LEU A 119 8.27 9.79 -7.53
N TYR A 120 9.26 10.05 -6.68
CA TYR A 120 10.19 11.17 -6.87
C TYR A 120 11.19 10.93 -8.00
N LEU A 121 11.65 9.70 -8.20
CA LEU A 121 12.49 9.33 -9.35
C LEU A 121 11.74 9.59 -10.66
N PHE A 122 10.45 9.24 -10.74
CA PHE A 122 9.61 9.56 -11.90
C PHE A 122 9.53 11.08 -12.16
N LYS A 123 9.45 11.89 -11.08
CA LYS A 123 9.48 13.36 -11.18
C LYS A 123 10.89 13.94 -11.42
N LYS A 124 11.92 13.10 -11.45
CA LYS A 124 13.33 13.48 -11.53
C LYS A 124 13.79 14.38 -10.37
N ASP A 125 13.13 14.29 -9.22
CA ASP A 125 13.53 14.97 -7.99
C ASP A 125 14.48 14.05 -7.21
N ILE A 126 15.75 14.07 -7.60
CA ILE A 126 16.80 13.20 -7.04
C ILE A 126 17.02 13.50 -5.54
N ILE A 127 16.80 14.74 -5.10
CA ILE A 127 16.98 15.15 -3.69
C ILE A 127 15.95 14.44 -2.81
N GLN A 128 14.68 14.47 -3.20
CA GLN A 128 13.64 13.77 -2.44
C GLN A 128 13.75 12.25 -2.59
N ALA A 129 14.13 11.76 -3.78
CA ALA A 129 14.35 10.33 -3.99
C ALA A 129 15.43 9.77 -3.04
N GLU A 130 16.59 10.44 -2.92
CA GLU A 130 17.66 10.05 -1.99
C GLU A 130 17.14 9.96 -0.55
N LYS A 131 16.40 10.97 -0.09
CA LYS A 131 15.87 11.01 1.28
C LYS A 131 14.97 9.81 1.59
N TRP A 132 14.10 9.43 0.65
CA TRP A 132 13.19 8.30 0.84
C TRP A 132 13.87 6.95 0.64
N MET A 133 14.87 6.88 -0.25
CA MET A 133 15.73 5.71 -0.37
C MET A 133 16.50 5.46 0.94
N HIS A 134 17.09 6.50 1.53
CA HIS A 134 17.75 6.40 2.84
C HIS A 134 16.79 5.88 3.92
N THR A 135 15.56 6.39 3.94
CA THR A 135 14.52 5.95 4.89
C THR A 135 14.21 4.45 4.70
N TYR A 136 14.11 3.99 3.45
CA TYR A 136 13.91 2.58 3.14
C TYR A 136 15.12 1.73 3.58
N CYS A 137 16.33 2.14 3.24
CA CYS A 137 17.58 1.46 3.60
C CYS A 137 17.80 1.34 5.11
N GLN A 138 17.29 2.27 5.92
CA GLN A 138 17.33 2.18 7.39
C GLN A 138 16.47 1.04 7.95
N ALA A 139 15.40 0.64 7.25
CA ALA A 139 14.50 -0.43 7.66
C ALA A 139 14.93 -1.81 7.13
N LEU A 140 15.89 -1.86 6.19
CA LEU A 140 16.40 -3.11 5.62
C LEU A 140 17.28 -3.87 6.60
N ASP A 141 17.22 -5.20 6.51
CA ASP A 141 18.20 -6.06 7.14
C ASP A 141 19.53 -5.95 6.40
N LYS A 142 20.59 -5.62 7.13
CA LYS A 142 21.94 -5.44 6.59
C LYS A 142 22.60 -6.78 6.24
N GLU A 143 22.09 -7.88 6.79
CA GLU A 143 22.61 -9.22 6.53
C GLU A 143 21.98 -9.87 5.29
N ASP A 144 20.90 -9.29 4.74
CA ASP A 144 20.30 -9.76 3.49
C ASP A 144 21.14 -9.32 2.28
N GLU A 145 21.59 -10.28 1.48
CA GLU A 145 22.35 -10.03 0.24
C GLU A 145 21.56 -9.17 -0.75
N ASN A 146 20.22 -9.25 -0.75
CA ASN A 146 19.38 -8.44 -1.62
C ASN A 146 19.37 -6.95 -1.24
N SER A 147 19.70 -6.61 0.00
CA SER A 147 19.80 -5.22 0.46
C SER A 147 20.95 -4.46 -0.18
N CYS A 148 22.00 -5.16 -0.65
CA CYS A 148 23.16 -4.56 -1.32
C CYS A 148 22.76 -3.72 -2.54
N TYR A 149 21.74 -4.16 -3.29
CA TYR A 149 21.22 -3.41 -4.43
C TYR A 149 20.76 -2.01 -4.00
N TYR A 150 19.95 -1.93 -2.95
CA TYR A 150 19.38 -0.67 -2.47
C TYR A 150 20.42 0.25 -1.85
N PHE A 151 21.40 -0.28 -1.12
CA PHE A 151 22.53 0.53 -0.62
C PHE A 151 23.38 1.10 -1.75
N CYS A 152 23.60 0.35 -2.83
CA CYS A 152 24.28 0.86 -4.02
C CYS A 152 23.45 1.95 -4.70
N TYR A 153 22.13 1.76 -4.81
CA TYR A 153 21.21 2.72 -5.38
C TYR A 153 21.18 4.03 -4.57
N GLU A 154 21.11 3.94 -3.24
CA GLU A 154 21.18 5.08 -2.32
C GLU A 154 22.46 5.90 -2.55
N LEU A 155 23.61 5.23 -2.59
CA LEU A 155 24.90 5.90 -2.80
C LEU A 155 25.00 6.52 -4.20
N MET A 156 24.42 5.88 -5.22
CA MET A 156 24.31 6.46 -6.56
C MET A 156 23.50 7.76 -6.53
N LEU A 157 22.34 7.78 -5.86
CA LEU A 157 21.51 8.98 -5.72
C LEU A 157 22.24 10.09 -4.97
N HIS A 158 22.95 9.74 -3.89
CA HIS A 158 23.79 10.68 -3.14
C HIS A 158 24.84 11.36 -4.03
N LEU A 159 25.59 10.57 -4.80
CA LEU A 159 26.61 11.11 -5.71
C LEU A 159 26.01 11.91 -6.87
N LYS A 160 24.81 11.54 -7.32
CA LYS A 160 24.05 12.33 -8.30
C LYS A 160 23.68 13.70 -7.78
N ASN A 161 23.24 13.81 -6.53
CA ASN A 161 22.92 15.09 -5.90
C ASN A 161 24.17 15.98 -5.72
N GLN A 162 25.37 15.39 -5.69
CA GLN A 162 26.63 16.13 -5.70
C GLN A 162 27.06 16.60 -7.11
N ASN A 163 26.24 16.41 -8.14
CA ASN A 163 26.51 16.73 -9.55
C ASN A 163 27.69 15.95 -10.17
N SER A 164 27.94 14.72 -9.69
CA SER A 164 28.93 13.84 -10.32
C SER A 164 28.38 13.24 -11.62
N ASP A 165 29.23 13.11 -12.64
CA ASP A 165 28.85 12.49 -13.91
C ASP A 165 28.73 10.96 -13.78
N ASP A 166 27.95 10.32 -14.67
CA ASP A 166 27.70 8.87 -14.65
C ASP A 166 28.99 8.04 -14.61
N ALA A 167 30.02 8.42 -15.36
CA ALA A 167 31.25 7.64 -15.47
C ALA A 167 32.07 7.69 -14.17
N THR A 168 32.16 8.87 -13.54
CA THR A 168 32.77 9.03 -12.22
C THR A 168 32.02 8.24 -11.15
N ILE A 169 30.68 8.30 -11.13
CA ILE A 169 29.86 7.54 -10.17
C ILE A 169 30.06 6.04 -10.37
N TYR A 170 30.00 5.54 -11.60
CA TYR A 170 30.20 4.13 -11.90
C TYR A 170 31.57 3.64 -11.43
N ASN A 171 32.64 4.39 -11.73
CA ASN A 171 34.00 4.06 -11.30
C ASN A 171 34.18 4.11 -9.78
N TYR A 172 33.41 4.93 -9.08
CA TYR A 172 33.42 4.94 -7.62
C TYR A 172 32.72 3.71 -7.04
N LEU A 173 31.50 3.41 -7.52
CA LEU A 173 30.67 2.31 -7.00
C LEU A 173 31.30 0.94 -7.23
N ARG A 174 31.94 0.70 -8.39
CA ARG A 174 32.62 -0.58 -8.69
C ARG A 174 33.77 -0.94 -7.74
N ASN A 175 34.24 0.00 -6.91
CA ASN A 175 35.25 -0.28 -5.89
C ASN A 175 34.65 -0.93 -4.64
N PHE A 176 33.34 -0.81 -4.45
CA PHE A 176 32.61 -1.27 -3.26
C PHE A 176 31.59 -2.36 -3.57
N PHE A 177 31.05 -2.39 -4.79
CA PHE A 177 30.00 -3.31 -5.22
C PHE A 177 30.43 -4.11 -6.45
N ASP A 178 29.81 -5.27 -6.66
CA ASP A 178 29.99 -6.08 -7.87
C ASP A 178 29.62 -5.29 -9.12
N GLU A 179 30.39 -5.48 -10.20
CA GLU A 179 30.22 -4.71 -11.43
C GLU A 179 28.82 -4.93 -12.06
N ASN A 180 28.27 -6.14 -11.98
CA ASN A 180 26.93 -6.41 -12.50
C ASN A 180 25.86 -5.68 -11.68
N LEU A 181 26.03 -5.61 -10.35
CA LEU A 181 25.12 -4.89 -9.47
C LEU A 181 25.11 -3.39 -9.77
N VAL A 182 26.29 -2.79 -9.94
CA VAL A 182 26.40 -1.37 -10.33
C VAL A 182 25.73 -1.13 -11.67
N GLN A 183 25.95 -2.00 -12.66
CA GLN A 183 25.33 -1.88 -13.97
C GLN A 183 23.79 -1.94 -13.87
N MET A 184 23.22 -2.89 -13.12
CA MET A 184 21.78 -2.99 -12.91
C MET A 184 21.19 -1.70 -12.31
N VAL A 185 21.83 -1.16 -11.27
CA VAL A 185 21.38 0.12 -10.64
C VAL A 185 21.34 1.27 -11.66
N PHE A 186 22.33 1.37 -12.54
CA PHE A 186 22.36 2.40 -13.59
C PHE A 186 21.29 2.18 -14.67
N GLU A 187 21.02 0.94 -15.04
CA GLU A 187 19.98 0.58 -15.98
C GLU A 187 18.60 0.94 -15.41
N ASP A 188 18.31 0.53 -14.17
CA ASP A 188 17.06 0.82 -13.49
C ASP A 188 16.86 2.32 -13.22
N PHE A 189 17.93 3.05 -12.89
CA PHE A 189 17.88 4.50 -12.73
C PHE A 189 17.51 5.24 -14.02
N ARG A 190 17.91 4.71 -15.18
CA ARG A 190 17.57 5.28 -16.50
C ARG A 190 16.19 4.82 -16.98
N GLY A 191 15.71 3.68 -16.47
CA GLY A 191 14.45 3.06 -16.81
C GLY A 191 13.22 3.71 -16.19
N ASN A 192 12.07 3.05 -16.36
CA ASN A 192 10.84 3.44 -15.68
C ASN A 192 10.86 2.85 -14.26
N PRO A 193 10.80 3.66 -13.18
CA PRO A 193 10.85 3.13 -11.83
C PRO A 193 9.67 2.18 -11.51
N PHE A 194 8.57 2.24 -12.26
CA PHE A 194 7.40 1.37 -12.04
C PHE A 194 7.38 0.10 -12.89
N GLU A 195 8.44 -0.19 -13.66
CA GLU A 195 8.47 -1.33 -14.58
C GLU A 195 8.28 -2.68 -13.85
N ALA A 196 8.77 -2.80 -12.61
CA ALA A 196 8.62 -3.99 -11.78
C ALA A 196 7.25 -4.11 -11.07
N LEU A 197 6.39 -3.09 -11.16
CA LEU A 197 5.05 -3.13 -10.57
C LEU A 197 4.02 -3.56 -11.63
N PRO A 198 3.52 -4.81 -11.60
CA PRO A 198 2.54 -5.25 -12.58
C PRO A 198 1.22 -4.48 -12.46
N THR A 199 0.54 -4.29 -13.59
CA THR A 199 -0.83 -3.76 -13.58
C THR A 199 -1.77 -4.88 -13.20
N MET A 200 -2.69 -4.65 -12.27
CA MET A 200 -3.64 -5.67 -11.84
C MET A 200 -4.90 -5.65 -12.70
N HIS A 201 -5.15 -6.71 -13.47
CA HIS A 201 -6.35 -6.84 -14.30
C HIS A 201 -7.36 -7.85 -13.74
N CYS A 202 -7.56 -7.86 -12.42
CA CYS A 202 -8.49 -8.78 -11.78
C CYS A 202 -9.89 -8.15 -11.70
N GLN A 203 -10.80 -8.60 -12.58
CA GLN A 203 -12.20 -8.13 -12.63
C GLN A 203 -13.03 -8.62 -11.43
N GLU A 204 -12.74 -9.83 -10.95
CA GLU A 204 -13.29 -10.38 -9.71
C GLU A 204 -12.14 -10.73 -8.75
N PRO A 205 -12.34 -10.56 -7.43
CA PRO A 205 -11.33 -10.92 -6.46
C PRO A 205 -11.07 -12.43 -6.49
N CYS A 206 -9.93 -12.78 -7.08
CA CYS A 206 -9.27 -14.08 -6.98
C CYS A 206 -9.96 -15.22 -7.72
N ASP A 207 -10.40 -14.92 -8.95
CA ASP A 207 -10.70 -15.93 -9.97
C ASP A 207 -9.42 -16.63 -10.45
N GLU A 208 -9.51 -17.84 -10.99
CA GLU A 208 -8.38 -18.60 -11.56
C GLU A 208 -7.71 -17.86 -12.73
N ASN A 209 -8.44 -16.96 -13.39
CA ASN A 209 -7.94 -16.10 -14.46
C ASN A 209 -7.21 -14.85 -13.97
N CYS A 210 -7.19 -14.59 -12.65
CA CYS A 210 -6.48 -13.44 -12.06
C CYS A 210 -5.00 -13.77 -11.86
N GLU A 211 -4.12 -12.88 -12.29
CA GLU A 211 -2.66 -13.02 -12.16
C GLU A 211 -2.19 -13.18 -10.70
N LEU A 212 -3.01 -12.72 -9.76
CA LEU A 212 -2.75 -12.76 -8.32
C LEU A 212 -3.35 -13.99 -7.63
N TYR A 213 -3.87 -14.95 -8.39
CA TYR A 213 -4.61 -16.09 -7.85
C TYR A 213 -3.80 -16.90 -6.82
N SER A 214 -2.51 -17.14 -7.08
CA SER A 214 -1.60 -17.87 -6.18
C SER A 214 -1.36 -17.15 -4.85
N TYR A 215 -1.33 -15.82 -4.87
CA TYR A 215 -1.02 -14.97 -3.74
C TYR A 215 -2.27 -14.51 -2.97
N CYS A 216 -3.48 -14.78 -3.46
CA CYS A 216 -4.68 -14.21 -2.86
C CYS A 216 -5.19 -14.94 -1.60
N ILE A 217 -5.17 -14.24 -0.47
CA ILE A 217 -5.76 -14.69 0.82
C ILE A 217 -7.28 -14.58 0.80
N THR A 218 -7.84 -13.61 0.08
CA THR A 218 -9.30 -13.39 0.02
C THR A 218 -10.05 -14.64 -0.42
N ARG A 219 -9.43 -15.52 -1.22
CA ARG A 219 -9.96 -16.85 -1.56
C ARG A 219 -10.08 -17.75 -0.33
N THR A 220 -8.99 -17.93 0.41
CA THR A 220 -8.94 -18.77 1.61
C THR A 220 -9.96 -18.29 2.64
N GLU A 221 -10.06 -16.97 2.85
CA GLU A 221 -11.09 -16.39 3.72
C GLU A 221 -12.50 -16.74 3.23
N LYS A 222 -12.81 -16.52 1.95
CA LYS A 222 -14.13 -16.85 1.36
C LYS A 222 -14.46 -18.34 1.47
N GLU A 223 -13.49 -19.23 1.25
CA GLU A 223 -13.65 -20.67 1.38
C GLU A 223 -13.91 -21.08 2.84
N ILE A 224 -13.15 -20.52 3.79
CA ILE A 224 -13.40 -20.71 5.22
C ILE A 224 -14.82 -20.26 5.57
N TYR A 225 -15.24 -19.08 5.13
CA TYR A 225 -16.59 -18.58 5.34
C TYR A 225 -17.66 -19.52 4.75
N ARG A 226 -17.47 -20.02 3.53
CA ARG A 226 -18.37 -21.00 2.89
C ARG A 226 -18.45 -22.30 3.68
N ASN A 227 -17.31 -22.82 4.13
CA ASN A 227 -17.23 -24.07 4.89
C ASN A 227 -17.86 -23.96 6.28
N ILE A 228 -17.70 -22.83 6.95
CA ILE A 228 -18.38 -22.57 8.22
C ILE A 228 -19.89 -22.47 7.98
N ARG A 229 -20.32 -21.76 6.93
CA ARG A 229 -21.74 -21.57 6.62
C ARG A 229 -22.44 -22.89 6.25
N SER A 230 -21.80 -23.76 5.47
CA SER A 230 -22.37 -25.06 5.07
C SER A 230 -22.54 -26.03 6.24
N LYS A 231 -21.62 -26.02 7.22
CA LYS A 231 -21.70 -26.85 8.43
C LYS A 231 -22.73 -26.40 9.46
N VAL A 232 -23.22 -25.17 9.34
CA VAL A 232 -24.13 -24.54 10.31
C VAL A 232 -25.58 -24.57 9.84
N LEU A 233 -25.81 -24.61 8.53
CA LEU A 233 -27.15 -24.60 7.92
C LEU A 233 -27.68 -26.02 7.61
N THR A 234 -26.99 -27.06 8.08
CA THR A 234 -27.47 -28.46 8.15
C THR A 234 -27.89 -28.77 9.58
#